data_AF-A0A8I0ZU66-F1
#
_entry.id   AF-A0A8I0ZU66-F1
#
_cell.length_a   1.000
_cell.length_b   1.000
_cell.length_c   1.000
_cell.angle_alpha   90.00
_cell.angle_beta   90.00
_cell.angle_gamma   90.00
#
_symmetry.space_group_name_H-M   'P 1'
#
loop_
_entity.id
_entity.type
_entity.pdbx_description
1 polymer ?
#
loop_
_entity_poly.entity_id
_entity_poly.type
_entity_poly.pdbx_seq_one_letter_code
_entity_poly.pdbx_strand_id
1 'polypeptide(L)'
;MSWKNDKPARTATTEGKQWSLTVRRRDGYKCVLCGYQGTPGHADVEADHVIPVFEGGAQHSLSNGRTLCVPCHKTKTAEESARARAANGRLLPPEAHPSEAPTQGTLTYLAPWDDPTRTTTDPRIAAYGPTGKP
;
A
#
# COMPACT_ATOMS: atom_id res chain seq x y z
N MET A 1 -24.07 -6.30 -7.70
CA MET A 1 -24.03 -5.53 -6.43
C MET A 1 -23.11 -4.34 -6.66
N SER A 2 -23.64 -3.12 -6.73
CA SER A 2 -22.82 -1.92 -6.97
C SER A 2 -22.48 -1.28 -5.62
N TRP A 3 -21.20 -1.26 -5.26
CA TRP A 3 -20.74 -0.62 -4.02
C TRP A 3 -20.84 0.90 -4.19
N LYS A 4 -21.70 1.55 -3.40
CA LYS A 4 -21.83 3.01 -3.39
C LYS A 4 -20.82 3.61 -2.41
N ASN A 5 -20.01 4.55 -2.89
CA ASN A 5 -19.06 5.32 -2.08
C ASN A 5 -19.63 6.73 -1.82
N ASP A 6 -20.71 6.81 -1.04
CA ASP A 6 -21.36 8.10 -0.69
C ASP A 6 -20.60 8.90 0.38
N LYS A 7 -19.47 8.38 0.89
CA LYS A 7 -18.64 9.07 1.86
C LYS A 7 -17.60 9.93 1.15
N PRO A 8 -17.40 11.20 1.54
CA PRO A 8 -16.27 11.96 1.05
C PRO A 8 -14.99 11.21 1.40
N ALA A 9 -14.04 11.13 0.46
CA ALA A 9 -12.71 10.63 0.77
C ALA A 9 -12.19 11.42 1.98
N ARG A 10 -11.70 10.72 3.03
CA ARG A 10 -11.31 11.34 4.31
C ARG A 10 -10.34 12.53 4.14
N THR A 11 -9.61 12.55 3.03
CA THR A 11 -8.59 13.54 2.65
C THR A 11 -9.07 14.67 1.72
N ALA A 12 -10.31 14.65 1.22
CA ALA A 12 -10.77 15.57 0.18
C ALA A 12 -11.76 16.67 0.66
N THR A 13 -11.99 16.79 1.97
CA THR A 13 -12.92 17.78 2.53
C THR A 13 -12.45 19.22 2.27
N THR A 14 -13.41 20.15 2.12
CA THR A 14 -13.12 21.58 1.95
C THR A 14 -12.33 22.15 3.13
N GLU A 15 -12.68 21.75 4.35
CA GLU A 15 -12.00 22.15 5.58
C GLU A 15 -10.53 21.72 5.59
N GLY A 16 -10.23 20.48 5.19
CA GLY A 16 -8.86 19.99 5.11
C GLY A 16 -8.02 20.77 4.10
N LYS A 17 -8.60 21.11 2.95
CA LYS A 17 -7.95 21.97 1.95
C LYS A 17 -7.67 23.38 2.49
N GLN A 18 -8.65 23.98 3.18
CA GLN A 18 -8.50 25.30 3.80
C GLN A 18 -7.46 25.31 4.92
N TRP A 19 -7.45 24.30 5.78
CA TRP A 19 -6.44 24.13 6.82
C TRP A 19 -5.04 24.03 6.22
N SER A 20 -4.84 23.17 5.23
CA SER A 20 -3.54 22.98 4.57
C SER A 20 -3.03 24.27 3.92
N LEU A 21 -3.91 25.03 3.25
CA LEU A 21 -3.56 26.33 2.68
C LEU A 21 -3.24 27.38 3.75
N THR A 22 -3.92 27.33 4.90
CA THR A 22 -3.71 28.29 5.99
C THR A 22 -2.39 28.03 6.71
N VAL A 23 -2.04 26.77 6.97
CA VAL A 23 -0.72 26.38 7.52
C VAL A 23 0.41 26.84 6.60
N ARG A 24 0.32 26.52 5.29
CA ARG A 24 1.35 26.93 4.31
C ARG A 24 1.50 28.43 4.19
N ARG A 25 0.40 29.18 4.18
CA ARG A 25 0.43 30.65 4.15
C ARG A 25 1.02 31.25 5.43
N ARG A 26 0.65 30.73 6.61
CA ARG A 26 1.19 31.17 7.89
C ARG A 26 2.71 31.04 7.95
N ASP A 27 3.24 29.92 7.47
CA ASP A 27 4.68 29.65 7.49
C ASP A 27 5.41 30.28 6.28
N GLY A 28 4.73 31.08 5.46
CA GLY A 28 5.32 31.70 4.27
C GLY A 28 5.83 30.68 3.26
N TYR A 29 5.21 29.50 3.19
CA TYR A 29 5.64 28.36 2.36
C TYR A 29 7.06 27.87 2.68
N LYS A 30 7.61 28.23 3.84
CA LYS A 30 8.95 27.81 4.27
C LYS A 30 8.84 26.52 5.09
N CYS A 31 9.69 25.54 4.76
CA CYS A 31 9.84 24.33 5.56
C CYS A 31 10.37 24.69 6.94
N VAL A 32 9.65 24.30 8.00
CA VAL A 32 10.01 24.61 9.39
C VAL A 32 11.25 23.83 9.85
N LEU A 33 11.54 22.67 9.26
CA LEU A 33 12.65 21.81 9.69
C LEU A 33 13.98 22.18 9.04
N CYS A 34 14.00 22.44 7.73
CA CYS A 34 15.24 22.69 6.98
C CYS A 34 15.34 24.10 6.38
N GLY A 35 14.29 24.91 6.46
CA GLY A 35 14.28 26.27 5.94
C GLY A 35 14.06 26.40 4.43
N TYR A 36 13.87 25.29 3.70
CA TYR A 36 13.57 25.28 2.26
C TYR A 36 12.38 26.19 1.93
N GLN A 37 12.52 27.04 0.92
CA GLN A 37 11.47 27.95 0.47
C GLN A 37 10.64 27.28 -0.63
N GLY A 38 9.40 26.96 -0.33
CA GLY A 38 8.44 26.49 -1.32
C GLY A 38 7.84 27.62 -2.15
N THR A 39 7.29 27.24 -3.30
CA THR A 39 6.65 28.12 -4.27
C THR A 39 5.12 27.97 -4.16
N PRO A 40 4.36 29.04 -3.88
CA PRO A 40 2.91 28.97 -3.83
C PRO A 40 2.30 28.38 -5.11
N GLY A 41 1.38 27.41 -4.95
CA GLY A 41 0.75 26.72 -6.09
C GLY A 41 1.52 25.49 -6.58
N HIS A 42 2.75 25.28 -6.13
CA HIS A 42 3.51 24.06 -6.39
C HIS A 42 3.32 23.03 -5.26
N ALA A 43 3.64 21.77 -5.56
CA ALA A 43 3.57 20.64 -4.63
C ALA A 43 4.94 20.34 -3.97
N ASP A 44 5.77 21.36 -3.79
CA ASP A 44 7.10 21.28 -3.19
C ASP A 44 7.07 21.34 -1.65
N VAL A 45 6.02 21.94 -1.09
CA VAL A 45 5.73 21.97 0.36
C VAL A 45 4.30 21.55 0.69
N GLU A 46 4.17 20.82 1.78
CA GLU A 46 2.94 20.21 2.27
C GLU A 46 2.67 20.63 3.72
N ALA A 47 1.38 20.65 4.09
CA ALA A 47 0.98 20.90 5.46
C ALA A 47 0.95 19.56 6.21
N ASP A 48 1.69 19.49 7.30
CA ASP A 48 1.94 18.30 8.09
C ASP A 48 1.45 18.50 9.53
N HIS A 49 0.91 17.43 10.13
CA HIS A 49 0.50 17.44 11.52
C HIS A 49 1.70 17.21 12.45
N VAL A 50 1.96 18.09 13.41
CA VAL A 50 3.03 17.93 14.40
C VAL A 50 2.80 16.66 15.22
N ILE A 51 1.59 16.50 15.75
CA ILE A 51 1.09 15.26 16.34
C ILE A 51 0.12 14.64 15.33
N PRO A 52 0.39 13.43 14.82
CA PRO A 52 -0.51 12.74 13.91
C PRO A 52 -1.91 12.55 14.49
N VAL A 53 -2.93 12.60 13.62
CA VAL A 53 -4.33 12.41 14.03
C VAL A 53 -4.56 11.05 14.71
N PHE A 54 -3.84 10.00 14.29
CA PHE A 54 -3.94 8.67 14.90
C PHE A 54 -3.34 8.61 16.32
N GLU A 55 -2.46 9.54 16.67
CA GLU A 55 -1.88 9.70 18.01
C GLU A 55 -2.68 10.72 18.86
N GLY A 56 -3.88 11.11 18.41
CA GLY A 56 -4.75 12.07 19.11
C GLY A 56 -4.50 13.53 18.74
N GLY A 57 -3.71 13.81 17.70
CA GLY A 57 -3.48 15.17 17.21
C GLY A 57 -4.74 15.84 16.68
N ALA A 58 -4.92 17.12 16.99
CA ALA A 58 -6.04 17.92 16.50
C ALA A 58 -5.96 18.07 14.96
N GLN A 59 -7.00 17.59 14.26
CA GLN A 59 -6.99 17.46 12.80
C GLN A 59 -6.90 18.79 12.05
N HIS A 60 -7.63 19.82 12.49
CA HIS A 60 -7.67 21.13 11.82
C HIS A 60 -7.17 22.27 12.70
N SER A 61 -6.45 21.97 13.79
CA SER A 61 -5.82 23.03 14.58
C SER A 61 -4.61 23.60 13.84
N LEU A 62 -4.52 24.93 13.78
CA LEU A 62 -3.34 25.59 13.23
C LEU A 62 -2.10 25.36 14.11
N SER A 63 -2.26 25.27 15.43
CA SER A 63 -1.12 25.00 16.33
C SER A 63 -0.52 23.61 16.14
N ASN A 64 -1.32 22.65 15.63
CA ASN A 64 -0.85 21.31 15.29
C ASN A 64 -0.39 21.18 13.83
N GLY A 65 -0.44 22.24 13.04
CA GLY A 65 0.02 22.24 11.65
C GLY A 65 1.38 22.89 11.49
N ARG A 66 2.22 22.34 10.60
CA ARG A 66 3.48 22.95 10.15
C ARG A 66 3.71 22.68 8.66
N THR A 67 4.45 23.55 8.01
CA THR A 67 4.84 23.39 6.61
C THR A 67 6.15 22.61 6.50
N LEU A 68 6.14 21.52 5.73
CA LEU A 68 7.32 20.71 5.45
C LEU A 68 7.54 20.59 3.93
N CYS A 69 8.79 20.59 3.49
CA CYS A 69 9.11 20.19 2.13
C CYS A 69 8.95 18.67 1.96
N VAL A 70 8.74 18.24 0.72
CA VAL A 70 8.56 16.82 0.37
C VAL A 70 9.56 15.86 1.02
N PRO A 71 10.89 16.10 1.02
CA PRO A 71 11.82 15.16 1.64
C PRO A 71 11.66 15.08 3.17
N CYS A 72 11.52 16.22 3.85
CA CYS A 72 11.30 16.25 5.29
C CYS A 72 9.98 15.58 5.68
N HIS A 73 8.93 15.81 4.89
CA HIS A 73 7.61 15.20 5.11
C HIS A 73 7.66 13.68 4.93
N LYS A 74 8.38 13.18 3.90
CA LYS A 74 8.60 11.75 3.69
C LYS A 74 9.35 11.09 4.85
N THR A 75 10.42 11.71 5.35
CA THR A 75 11.18 11.18 6.49
C THR A 75 10.30 11.01 7.72
N LYS A 76 9.55 12.05 8.09
CA LYS A 76 8.59 12.00 9.21
C LYS A 76 7.53 10.91 9.00
N THR A 77 6.92 10.85 7.81
CA THR A 77 5.90 9.85 7.50
C THR A 77 6.44 8.43 7.64
N ALA A 78 7.69 8.20 7.21
CA ALA A 78 8.35 6.92 7.37
C ALA A 78 8.52 6.54 8.86
N GLU A 79 9.03 7.47 9.68
CA GLU A 79 9.17 7.30 11.13
C GLU A 79 7.83 7.01 11.81
N GLU A 80 6.79 7.77 11.47
CA GLU A 80 5.43 7.58 12.01
C GLU A 80 4.85 6.23 11.62
N SER A 81 5.02 5.84 10.36
CA SER A 81 4.57 4.54 9.88
C SER A 81 5.33 3.40 10.56
N ALA A 82 6.61 3.57 10.88
CA ALA A 82 7.39 2.59 11.63
C ALA A 82 6.89 2.49 13.08
N ARG A 83 6.67 3.63 13.75
CA ARG A 83 6.08 3.67 15.11
C ARG A 83 4.71 3.02 15.15
N ALA A 84 3.84 3.33 14.20
CA ALA A 84 2.50 2.74 14.11
C ALA A 84 2.55 1.22 13.90
N ARG A 85 3.47 0.71 13.07
CA ARG A 85 3.67 -0.74 12.87
C ARG A 85 4.24 -1.42 14.11
N ALA A 86 5.14 -0.76 14.84
CA ALA A 86 5.68 -1.29 16.08
C ALA A 86 4.62 -1.36 17.18
N ALA A 87 3.80 -0.31 17.32
CA ALA A 87 2.71 -0.25 18.31
C ALA A 87 1.57 -1.21 17.97
N ASN A 88 1.21 -1.32 16.69
CA ASN A 88 0.16 -2.22 16.19
C ASN A 88 0.75 -3.49 15.57
N GLY A 89 1.87 -3.97 16.10
CA GLY A 89 2.50 -5.22 15.65
C GLY A 89 1.47 -6.34 15.54
N ARG A 90 1.71 -7.30 14.65
CA ARG A 90 0.77 -8.35 14.18
C ARG A 90 -0.15 -8.86 15.30
N LEU A 91 -1.28 -8.17 15.49
CA LEU A 91 -2.25 -8.47 16.55
C LEU A 91 -2.96 -9.80 16.26
N LEU A 92 -2.97 -10.21 14.99
CA LEU A 92 -3.51 -11.47 14.53
C LEU A 92 -2.37 -12.45 14.29
N PRO A 93 -2.43 -13.70 14.80
CA PRO A 93 -1.45 -14.72 14.44
C PRO A 93 -1.37 -14.85 12.91
N PRO A 94 -0.20 -15.20 12.35
CA PRO A 94 -0.10 -15.49 10.93
C PRO A 94 -1.02 -16.67 10.62
N GLU A 95 -2.17 -16.41 10.00
CA GLU A 95 -2.95 -17.46 9.36
C GLU A 95 -2.11 -18.03 8.22
N ALA A 96 -2.06 -19.35 8.11
CA ALA A 96 -1.43 -20.02 6.98
C ALA A 96 -2.13 -19.53 5.70
N HIS A 97 -1.35 -19.03 4.74
CA HIS A 97 -1.91 -18.68 3.44
C HIS A 97 -2.47 -19.97 2.80
N PRO A 98 -3.47 -19.91 1.89
CA PRO A 98 -4.08 -21.11 1.31
C PRO A 98 -3.10 -22.02 0.54
N SER A 99 -1.91 -21.53 0.17
CA SER A 99 -0.80 -22.33 -0.38
C SER A 99 0.04 -23.07 0.67
N GLU A 100 -0.14 -22.76 1.95
CA GLU A 100 0.52 -23.39 3.10
C GLU A 100 -0.40 -24.35 3.85
N ALA A 101 -1.70 -24.40 3.50
CA ALA A 101 -2.60 -25.42 4.00
C ALA A 101 -2.06 -26.80 3.55
N PRO A 102 -1.99 -27.80 4.44
CA PRO A 102 -1.64 -29.14 4.01
C PRO A 102 -2.69 -29.54 2.97
N THR A 103 -2.26 -29.70 1.72
CA THR A 103 -3.09 -30.32 0.70
C THR A 103 -3.46 -31.70 1.24
N GLN A 104 -4.69 -31.85 1.74
CA GLN A 104 -5.24 -33.15 2.05
C GLN A 104 -5.33 -33.90 0.71
N GLY A 105 -4.28 -34.66 0.43
CA GLY A 105 -4.04 -35.28 -0.86
C GLY A 105 -2.88 -34.62 -1.58
N THR A 106 -1.69 -35.18 -1.39
CA THR A 106 -0.74 -35.31 -2.50
C THR A 106 -1.47 -36.01 -3.64
N LEU A 107 -2.11 -35.25 -4.52
CA LEU A 107 -2.32 -35.71 -5.88
C LEU A 107 -0.91 -35.92 -6.43
N THR A 108 -0.43 -37.14 -6.36
CA THR A 108 0.64 -37.62 -7.21
C THR A 108 0.13 -37.44 -8.64
N TYR A 109 0.33 -36.26 -9.19
CA TYR A 109 0.29 -36.06 -10.63
C TYR A 109 1.50 -36.80 -11.17
N LEU A 110 1.36 -38.12 -11.34
CA LEU A 110 2.21 -38.85 -12.25
C LEU A 110 1.91 -38.23 -13.61
N ALA A 111 2.92 -37.59 -14.17
CA ALA A 111 2.79 -37.00 -15.48
C ALA A 111 2.38 -38.11 -16.48
N PRO A 112 1.54 -37.83 -17.49
CA PRO A 112 0.96 -38.86 -18.35
C PRO A 112 1.98 -39.74 -19.10
N TRP A 113 3.25 -39.30 -19.16
CA TRP A 113 4.35 -40.01 -19.81
C TRP A 113 5.09 -41.01 -18.91
N ASP A 114 4.79 -41.07 -17.60
CA ASP A 114 5.45 -41.97 -16.65
C ASP A 114 4.64 -43.24 -16.30
N ASP A 115 3.46 -43.44 -16.91
CA ASP A 115 2.64 -44.63 -16.72
C ASP A 115 2.66 -45.54 -17.97
N PRO A 116 3.39 -46.67 -17.95
CA PRO A 116 3.50 -47.58 -19.09
C PRO A 116 2.21 -48.36 -19.39
N THR A 117 1.16 -48.20 -18.58
CA THR A 117 -0.11 -48.92 -18.75
C THR A 117 -1.25 -48.05 -19.32
N ARG A 118 -1.00 -46.76 -19.54
CA ARG A 118 -2.03 -45.83 -20.02
C ARG A 118 -2.11 -45.81 -21.55
N THR A 119 -3.02 -46.59 -22.11
CA THR A 119 -3.40 -46.47 -23.53
C THR A 119 -4.20 -45.19 -23.75
N THR A 120 -3.57 -44.18 -24.34
CA THR A 120 -4.23 -42.93 -24.75
C THR A 120 -5.34 -43.22 -25.76
N THR A 121 -6.59 -42.94 -25.39
CA THR A 121 -7.74 -42.91 -26.32
C THR A 121 -7.99 -41.50 -26.88
N ASP A 122 -6.99 -40.62 -26.86
CA ASP A 122 -7.08 -39.27 -27.44
C ASP A 122 -6.59 -39.28 -28.90
N PRO A 123 -7.48 -39.05 -29.89
CA PRO A 123 -7.11 -39.05 -31.30
C PRO A 123 -6.19 -37.88 -31.72
N ARG A 124 -5.88 -36.92 -30.84
CA ARG A 124 -5.01 -35.77 -31.14
C ARG A 124 -3.52 -36.01 -30.86
N ILE A 125 -3.17 -37.06 -30.12
CA ILE A 125 -1.76 -37.37 -29.75
C ILE A 125 -1.10 -38.31 -30.78
N ALA A 126 -1.87 -38.98 -31.65
CA ALA A 126 -1.38 -39.96 -32.61
C ALA A 126 -0.47 -39.42 -33.74
N ALA A 127 -0.21 -38.11 -33.80
CA ALA A 127 0.54 -37.49 -34.89
C ALA A 127 2.07 -37.40 -34.68
N TYR A 128 2.58 -37.65 -33.47
CA TYR A 128 4.03 -37.58 -33.21
C TYR A 128 4.55 -38.91 -32.67
N GLY A 129 5.25 -39.66 -33.53
CA GLY A 129 5.98 -40.87 -33.17
C GLY A 129 7.19 -40.58 -32.27
N PRO A 130 7.74 -41.60 -31.59
CA PRO A 130 8.67 -41.44 -30.46
C PRO A 130 10.08 -40.94 -30.81
N THR A 131 10.39 -40.70 -32.09
CA THR A 131 11.69 -40.17 -32.51
C THR A 131 11.54 -38.75 -33.01
N GLY A 132 11.31 -37.84 -32.07
CA GLY A 132 11.52 -36.42 -32.31
C GLY A 132 13.01 -36.12 -32.46
N LYS A 133 13.53 -36.24 -33.69
CA LYS A 133 14.76 -35.60 -34.17
C LYS A 133 14.60 -35.28 -35.66
N PRO A 134 15.12 -34.13 -36.11
CA PRO A 134 16.57 -33.93 -36.29
C PRO A 134 17.31 -33.45 -35.04
#